data_AF-A0A5M9GH17-F1
#
_entry.id   AF-A0A5M9GH17-F1
#
_cell.length_a   1.000
_cell.length_b   1.000
_cell.length_c   1.000
_cell.angle_alpha   90.00
_cell.angle_beta   90.00
_cell.angle_gamma   90.00
#
_symmetry.space_group_name_H-M   'P 1'
#
loop_
_entity.id
_entity.type
_entity.pdbx_description
1 polymer ?
#
loop_
_entity_poly.entity_id
_entity_poly.type
_entity_poly.pdbx_seq_one_letter_code
_entity_poly.pdbx_strand_id
1 'polypeptide(L)'
;MKKADIYKLTDLIEEVKKIDAMILLHQNIDESQFMVSQYEAKKTKLIGEIIDELAAPSVQSPRSFSLIQQILLKFYPPLSADDRLYNDDISKLAAVI
;
A
#
# COMPACT_ATOMS: atom_id res chain seq x y z
N MET A 1 -5.87 9.20 16.38
CA MET A 1 -4.44 9.27 16.05
C MET A 1 -3.69 10.12 17.05
N LYS A 2 -2.67 9.53 17.67
CA LYS A 2 -1.70 10.24 18.51
C LYS A 2 -0.62 10.85 17.62
N LYS A 3 0.14 11.78 18.21
CA LYS A 3 1.26 12.46 17.54
C LYS A 3 2.34 11.47 17.07
N ALA A 4 2.59 10.40 17.84
CA ALA A 4 3.53 9.35 17.48
C ALA A 4 3.09 8.58 16.21
N ASP A 5 1.81 8.22 16.11
CA ASP A 5 1.24 7.52 14.95
C ASP A 5 1.41 8.37 13.67
N ILE A 6 1.22 9.70 13.77
CA ILE A 6 1.42 10.63 12.65
C ILE A 6 2.89 10.65 12.20
N TYR A 7 3.84 10.70 13.13
CA TYR A 7 5.25 10.69 12.78
C TYR A 7 5.65 9.37 12.12
N LYS A 8 5.21 8.25 12.68
CA LYS A 8 5.46 6.93 12.08
C LYS A 8 4.90 6.83 10.66
N LEU A 9 3.66 7.26 10.43
CA LEU A 9 3.06 7.28 9.09
C LEU A 9 3.82 8.21 8.14
N THR A 10 4.30 9.35 8.62
CA THR A 10 5.11 10.29 7.83
C THR A 10 6.43 9.65 7.42
N ASP A 11 7.12 8.99 8.35
CA ASP A 11 8.38 8.30 8.09
C ASP A 11 8.22 7.17 7.07
N LEU A 12 7.15 6.37 7.20
CA LEU A 12 6.82 5.30 6.24
C LEU A 12 6.57 5.86 4.83
N ILE A 13 5.83 6.98 4.72
CA ILE A 13 5.58 7.63 3.43
C ILE A 13 6.88 8.14 2.81
N GLU A 14 7.77 8.74 3.60
CA GLU A 14 9.08 9.17 3.12
C GLU A 14 9.95 8.00 2.67
N GLU A 15 9.87 6.86 3.36
CA GLU A 15 10.58 5.65 2.91
C GLU A 15 10.03 5.13 1.58
N VAL A 16 8.71 5.09 1.40
CA VAL A 16 8.08 4.71 0.12
C VAL A 16 8.58 5.61 -1.02
N LYS A 17 8.65 6.93 -0.82
CA LYS A 17 9.18 7.88 -1.83
C LYS A 17 10.63 7.58 -2.20
N LYS A 18 11.47 7.24 -1.22
CA LYS A 18 12.87 6.88 -1.46
C LYS A 18 12.97 5.59 -2.28
N ILE A 19 12.14 4.60 -1.97
CA ILE A 19 12.08 3.35 -2.73
C ILE A 19 11.61 3.60 -4.16
N ASP A 20 10.59 4.44 -4.36
CA ASP A 20 10.15 4.84 -5.71
C ASP A 20 11.28 5.49 -6.52
N ALA A 21 12.07 6.37 -5.89
CA ALA A 21 13.24 6.96 -6.54
C ALA A 21 14.30 5.90 -6.91
N MET A 22 14.52 4.89 -6.06
CA MET A 22 15.45 3.79 -6.35
C MET A 22 14.97 2.88 -7.48
N ILE A 23 13.66 2.59 -7.54
CA ILE A 23 13.03 1.87 -8.64
C ILE A 23 13.31 2.62 -9.94
N LEU A 24 12.95 3.90 -10.02
CA LEU A 24 13.15 4.72 -11.23
C LEU A 24 14.62 4.81 -11.65
N LEU A 25 15.53 4.90 -10.69
CA LEU A 25 16.97 4.94 -10.96
C LEU A 25 17.46 3.63 -11.59
N HIS A 26 17.08 2.48 -11.04
CA HIS A 26 17.59 1.18 -11.49
C HIS A 26 16.82 0.59 -12.66
N GLN A 27 15.58 1.03 -12.92
CA GLN A 27 14.75 0.53 -14.00
C GLN A 27 15.38 0.71 -15.39
N ASN A 28 16.25 1.71 -15.55
CA ASN A 28 16.95 2.00 -16.81
C ASN A 28 18.43 1.60 -16.81
N ILE A 29 18.94 1.06 -15.70
CA ILE A 29 20.37 0.76 -15.50
C ILE A 29 20.58 -0.76 -15.32
N ASP A 30 19.64 -1.44 -14.68
CA ASP A 30 19.74 -2.87 -14.38
C ASP A 30 19.02 -3.70 -15.46
N GLU A 31 19.81 -4.27 -16.39
CA GLU A 31 19.30 -5.21 -17.40
C GLU A 31 18.67 -6.47 -16.78
N SER A 32 19.10 -6.86 -15.58
CA SER A 32 18.63 -8.07 -14.91
C SER A 32 17.30 -7.89 -14.16
N GLN A 33 16.83 -6.65 -13.99
CA GLN A 33 15.66 -6.27 -13.18
C GLN A 33 15.70 -6.75 -11.72
N PHE A 34 16.81 -7.35 -11.27
CA PHE A 34 16.90 -7.93 -9.94
C PHE A 34 16.75 -6.85 -8.86
N MET A 35 17.47 -5.75 -8.97
CA MET A 35 17.39 -4.66 -7.99
C MET A 35 16.00 -4.03 -7.96
N VAL A 36 15.40 -3.82 -9.14
CA VAL A 36 14.02 -3.33 -9.27
C VAL A 36 13.05 -4.23 -8.52
N SER A 37 13.13 -5.55 -8.72
CA SER A 37 12.26 -6.51 -8.03
C SER A 37 12.40 -6.46 -6.50
N GLN A 38 13.61 -6.25 -5.99
CA GLN A 38 13.85 -6.13 -4.53
C GLN A 38 13.23 -4.84 -3.97
N TYR A 39 13.33 -3.73 -4.72
CA TYR A 39 12.72 -2.47 -4.33
C TYR A 39 11.19 -2.53 -4.38
N GLU A 40 10.60 -3.17 -5.39
CA GLU A 40 9.15 -3.38 -5.49
C GLU A 40 8.61 -4.26 -4.35
N ALA A 41 9.32 -5.34 -4.01
CA ALA A 41 8.98 -6.17 -2.85
C ALA A 41 9.04 -5.35 -1.54
N LYS A 42 10.07 -4.51 -1.37
CA LYS A 42 10.19 -3.63 -0.21
C LYS A 42 9.07 -2.58 -0.17
N LYS A 43 8.72 -1.98 -1.31
CA LYS A 43 7.60 -1.04 -1.43
C LYS A 43 6.28 -1.69 -1.01
N THR A 44 6.03 -2.91 -1.48
CA THR A 44 4.84 -3.69 -1.11
C THR A 44 4.72 -3.85 0.40
N LYS A 45 5.83 -4.22 1.06
CA LYS A 45 5.90 -4.35 2.52
C LYS A 45 5.59 -3.02 3.23
N LEU A 46 6.21 -1.91 2.81
CA LEU A 46 5.99 -0.60 3.42
C LEU A 46 4.55 -0.12 3.27
N ILE A 47 3.92 -0.36 2.11
CA ILE A 47 2.50 -0.05 1.93
C ILE A 47 1.63 -0.91 2.86
N GLY A 48 1.97 -2.20 3.05
CA GLY A 48 1.33 -3.05 4.06
C GLY A 48 1.42 -2.47 5.47
N GLU A 49 2.62 -2.03 5.88
CA GLU A 49 2.83 -1.40 7.19
C GLU A 49 2.03 -0.10 7.39
N ILE A 50 1.86 0.70 6.32
CA ILE A 50 1.01 1.90 6.36
C ILE A 50 -0.46 1.50 6.55
N ILE A 51 -0.92 0.46 5.85
CA ILE A 51 -2.29 -0.04 5.98
C ILE A 51 -2.53 -0.57 7.39
N ASP A 52 -1.60 -1.35 7.94
CA ASP A 52 -1.68 -1.89 9.30
C ASP A 52 -1.79 -0.77 10.35
N GLU A 53 -0.99 0.29 10.20
CA GLU A 53 -1.04 1.44 11.12
C GLU A 53 -2.36 2.22 11.00
N LEU A 54 -2.90 2.38 9.79
CA LEU A 54 -4.19 3.05 9.57
C LEU A 54 -5.40 2.20 10.01
N ALA A 55 -5.24 0.87 10.00
CA ALA A 55 -6.23 -0.09 10.47
C ALA A 55 -6.09 -0.40 11.98
N ALA A 56 -5.04 0.10 12.63
CA ALA A 56 -4.79 -0.13 14.05
C ALA A 56 -5.98 0.36 14.91
N PRO A 57 -6.34 -0.33 16.02
CA PRO A 57 -7.50 0.03 16.84
C PRO A 57 -7.50 1.47 17.38
N SER A 58 -6.33 2.08 17.55
CA SER A 58 -6.15 3.47 18.01
C SER A 58 -6.40 4.52 16.91
N VAL A 59 -6.44 4.10 15.64
CA VAL A 59 -6.50 4.94 14.45
C VAL A 59 -7.77 4.67 13.63
N GLN A 60 -8.29 3.44 13.68
CA GLN A 60 -9.43 2.99 12.90
C GLN A 60 -10.61 3.97 12.98
N SER A 61 -11.04 4.43 11.82
CA SER A 61 -12.14 5.38 11.66
C SER A 61 -12.59 5.36 10.20
N PRO A 62 -13.80 5.85 9.88
CA PRO A 62 -14.23 5.99 8.49
C PRO A 62 -13.21 6.77 7.63
N ARG A 63 -12.54 7.75 8.23
CA ARG A 63 -11.48 8.52 7.56
C ARG A 63 -10.23 7.70 7.30
N SER A 64 -9.77 6.88 8.26
CA SER A 64 -8.60 6.02 8.03
C SER A 64 -8.89 4.94 6.99
N PHE A 65 -10.10 4.37 6.96
CA PHE A 65 -10.51 3.44 5.92
C PHE A 65 -10.63 4.09 4.54
N SER A 66 -11.12 5.33 4.47
CA SER A 66 -11.10 6.10 3.21
C SER A 66 -9.67 6.35 2.73
N LEU A 67 -8.73 6.63 3.65
CA LEU A 67 -7.31 6.77 3.31
C LEU A 67 -6.71 5.45 2.82
N ILE A 68 -7.00 4.33 3.47
CA ILE A 68 -6.58 2.99 3.02
C ILE A 68 -7.10 2.73 1.60
N GLN A 69 -8.38 3.01 1.33
CA GLN A 69 -8.94 2.87 -0.01
C GLN A 69 -8.19 3.72 -1.05
N GLN A 70 -7.87 4.97 -0.72
CA GLN A 70 -7.10 5.84 -1.62
C GLN A 70 -5.69 5.32 -1.87
N ILE A 71 -5.02 4.78 -0.83
CA ILE A 71 -3.70 4.15 -0.95
C ILE A 71 -3.78 2.94 -1.87
N LEU A 72 -4.77 2.05 -1.66
CA LEU A 72 -4.97 0.89 -2.50
C LEU A 72 -5.23 1.29 -3.96
N LEU A 73 -6.12 2.23 -4.22
CA LEU A 73 -6.39 2.71 -5.58
C LEU A 73 -5.17 3.34 -6.25
N LYS A 74 -4.28 3.98 -5.48
CA LYS A 74 -3.08 4.63 -5.99
C LYS A 74 -1.98 3.63 -6.34
N PHE A 75 -1.74 2.65 -5.47
CA PHE A 75 -0.60 1.73 -5.61
C PHE A 75 -0.99 0.38 -6.23
N TYR A 76 -2.27 0.02 -6.15
CA TYR A 76 -2.85 -1.22 -6.69
C TYR A 76 -4.17 -0.89 -7.41
N PRO A 77 -4.12 -0.12 -8.51
CA PRO A 77 -5.31 0.23 -9.26
C PRO A 77 -6.04 -1.06 -9.72
N PRO A 78 -7.38 -1.09 -9.66
CA PRO A 78 -8.14 -2.25 -10.10
C PRO A 78 -7.87 -2.50 -11.59
N LEU A 79 -7.70 -3.77 -11.94
CA LEU A 79 -7.38 -4.20 -13.30
C LEU A 79 -8.56 -3.94 -14.27
N SER A 80 -9.79 -3.86 -13.75
CA SER A 80 -10.99 -3.59 -14.54
C SER A 80 -12.03 -2.75 -13.78
N ALA A 81 -12.99 -2.15 -14.51
CA ALA A 81 -14.07 -1.36 -13.90
C ALA A 81 -15.13 -2.23 -13.19
N ASP A 82 -15.26 -3.50 -13.60
CA ASP A 82 -16.22 -4.46 -13.05
C ASP A 82 -15.79 -5.04 -11.68
N ASP A 83 -14.52 -4.91 -11.30
CA ASP A 83 -14.01 -5.30 -9.97
C ASP A 83 -14.56 -4.44 -8.82
N ARG A 84 -15.28 -3.36 -9.12
CA ARG A 84 -15.73 -2.35 -8.13
C ARG A 84 -17.04 -2.69 -7.43
N LEU A 85 -17.75 -3.74 -7.89
CA LEU A 85 -19.09 -4.10 -7.40
C LEU A 85 -19.13 -5.57 -6.97
N TYR A 86 -18.62 -5.87 -5.78
CA TYR A 86 -18.81 -7.16 -5.12
C TYR A 86 -19.41 -6.98 -3.73
N ASN A 87 -20.68 -7.34 -3.54
CA ASN A 87 -21.17 -7.79 -2.24
C ASN A 87 -22.50 -8.58 -2.34
N ASP A 88 -22.42 -9.88 -2.04
CA ASP A 88 -23.45 -10.66 -1.33
C ASP A 88 -22.70 -11.76 -0.57
N ASP A 89 -22.36 -11.55 0.70
CA ASP A 89 -21.05 -11.90 1.29
C ASP A 89 -19.96 -10.92 0.68
N ILE A 90 -18.77 -10.60 1.24
CA ILE A 90 -17.60 -10.10 0.44
C ILE A 90 -16.72 -11.29 -0.02
N SER A 91 -17.08 -11.91 -1.13
CA SER A 91 -18.16 -12.88 -1.02
C SER A 91 -18.04 -13.98 0.00
N LYS A 92 -18.19 -15.23 -0.39
CA LYS A 92 -17.60 -16.24 0.47
C LYS A 92 -16.10 -16.00 0.47
N LEU A 93 -15.51 -15.67 -0.69
CA LEU A 93 -14.11 -15.65 -1.18
C LEU A 93 -13.05 -14.66 -0.66
N ALA A 94 -13.33 -13.92 0.40
CA ALA A 94 -12.31 -14.05 1.44
C ALA A 94 -12.08 -15.55 1.83
N ALA A 95 -13.04 -16.44 1.55
CA ALA A 95 -13.20 -17.86 1.93
C ALA A 95 -12.07 -18.75 1.48
N VAL A 96 -11.14 -18.24 0.68
CA VAL A 96 -10.03 -19.03 0.20
C VAL A 96 -8.70 -18.29 0.18
N ILE A 97 -8.64 -16.93 0.10
CA ILE A 97 -7.43 -16.09 -0.20
C ILE A 97 -6.12 -16.89 -0.21
#